data_AF-Q8S8Z4-F1
#
_entry.id   AF-Q8S8Z4-F1
#
_cell.length_a   1.000
_cell.length_b   1.000
_cell.length_c   1.000
_cell.angle_alpha   90.00
_cell.angle_beta   90.00
_cell.angle_gamma   90.00
#
_symmetry.space_group_name_H-M   'P 1'
#
loop_
_entity.id
_entity.type
_entity.pdbx_description
1 polymer ?
#
loop_
_entity_poly.entity_id
_entity_poly.type
_entity_poly.pdbx_seq_one_letter_code
_entity_poly.pdbx_strand_id
1 'polypeptide(L)' 'MAPPQLNTGLFVGLNKGHIVTKRELPLRPSSRKLGTHKRAKRKREEMSNVLRKMRSAGVSEKKK' A
#
# COMPACT_ATOMS: atom_id res chain seq x y z
N MET A 1 -13.99 -6.62 5.85
CA MET A 1 -13.62 -7.19 4.54
C MET A 1 -14.56 -8.35 4.28
N ALA A 2 -15.08 -8.49 3.06
CA ALA A 2 -15.92 -9.62 2.72
C ALA A 2 -15.11 -10.93 2.88
N PRO A 3 -15.73 -12.02 3.37
CA PRO A 3 -15.04 -13.30 3.50
C PRO A 3 -14.60 -13.80 2.13
N PRO A 4 -13.45 -14.48 2.02
CA PRO A 4 -12.97 -15.00 0.75
C PRO A 4 -13.95 -16.04 0.20
N GLN A 5 -14.34 -15.88 -1.07
CA GLN A 5 -15.20 -16.81 -1.79
C GLN A 5 -14.64 -18.25 -1.74
N LEU A 6 -15.55 -19.22 -1.55
CA LEU A 6 -15.23 -20.64 -1.50
C LEU A 6 -14.88 -21.17 -2.90
N ASN A 7 -14.06 -22.22 -2.93
CA ASN A 7 -13.69 -22.87 -4.18
C ASN A 7 -14.85 -23.74 -4.69
N THR A 8 -15.08 -23.78 -5.99
CA THR A 8 -16.22 -24.44 -6.67
C THR A 8 -16.00 -25.92 -6.94
N GLY A 9 -14.83 -26.48 -6.58
CA GLY A 9 -14.52 -27.90 -6.84
C GLY A 9 -14.23 -28.21 -8.30
N LEU A 10 -14.24 -27.21 -9.18
CA LEU A 10 -13.97 -27.38 -10.61
C LEU A 10 -12.46 -27.51 -10.86
N PHE A 11 -12.08 -28.34 -11.84
CA PHE A 11 -10.68 -28.51 -12.26
C PHE A 11 -10.16 -27.29 -13.04
N VAL A 12 -11.03 -26.67 -13.85
CA VAL A 12 -10.76 -25.45 -14.62
C VAL A 12 -11.92 -24.45 -14.47
N GLY A 13 -11.65 -23.15 -14.65
CA GLY A 13 -12.64 -22.07 -14.48
C GLY A 13 -12.42 -21.19 -13.24
N LEU A 14 -13.42 -20.37 -12.89
CA LEU A 14 -13.37 -19.46 -11.73
C LEU A 14 -13.55 -20.23 -10.42
N ASN A 15 -12.88 -19.75 -9.36
CA ASN A 15 -12.86 -20.40 -8.03
C ASN A 15 -12.48 -21.89 -8.06
N LYS A 16 -11.74 -22.32 -9.10
CA LYS A 16 -11.27 -23.68 -9.28
C LYS A 16 -10.38 -24.15 -8.13
N GLY A 17 -10.28 -25.47 -7.99
CA GLY A 17 -9.54 -26.15 -6.94
C GLY A 17 -10.45 -26.85 -5.94
N HIS A 18 -9.84 -27.63 -5.05
CA HIS A 18 -10.56 -28.47 -4.10
C HIS A 18 -11.37 -27.64 -3.10
N ILE A 19 -12.55 -28.17 -2.76
CA ILE A 19 -13.45 -27.56 -1.78
C ILE A 19 -12.82 -27.78 -0.40
N VAL A 20 -12.31 -26.69 0.19
CA VAL A 20 -11.74 -26.69 1.53
C VAL A 20 -12.41 -25.59 2.34
N THR A 21 -12.75 -25.90 3.60
CA THR A 21 -13.19 -24.89 4.57
C THR A 21 -12.03 -23.95 4.90
N LYS A 22 -12.05 -22.74 4.32
CA LYS A 22 -11.04 -21.72 4.56
C LYS A 22 -11.17 -21.17 5.98
N ARG A 23 -10.02 -21.01 6.67
CA ARG A 23 -9.95 -20.40 8.01
C ARG A 23 -9.61 -18.92 7.87
N GLU A 24 -10.23 -18.08 8.70
CA GLU A 24 -9.86 -16.67 8.83
C GLU A 24 -8.48 -16.58 9.51
N LEU A 25 -7.47 -16.18 8.74
CA LEU A 25 -6.09 -16.08 9.23
C LEU A 25 -5.82 -14.67 9.76
N PRO A 26 -5.22 -14.54 10.97
CA PRO A 26 -4.82 -13.24 11.48
C PRO A 26 -3.71 -12.65 10.62
N LEU A 27 -3.75 -11.33 10.45
CA LEU A 27 -2.75 -10.61 9.66
C LEU A 27 -1.35 -10.76 10.27
N ARG A 28 -0.39 -11.16 9.43
CA ARG A 28 1.02 -11.27 9.81
C ARG A 28 1.59 -9.93 10.27
N PRO A 29 2.51 -9.92 11.25
CA PRO A 29 3.14 -8.69 11.73
C PRO A 29 3.95 -7.96 10.64
N SER A 30 4.50 -8.68 9.67
CA SER A 30 5.19 -8.09 8.50
C SER A 30 4.25 -7.27 7.62
N SER A 31 3.04 -7.78 7.37
CA SER A 31 2.01 -7.07 6.59
C SER A 31 1.51 -5.79 7.25
N ARG A 32 1.68 -5.64 8.57
CA ARG A 32 1.36 -4.39 9.29
C ARG A 32 2.45 -3.32 9.13
N LYS A 33 3.70 -3.72 8.86
CA LYS A 33 4.86 -2.81 8.78
C LYS A 33 5.07 -2.25 7.38
N LEU A 34 4.74 -3.03 6.34
CA LEU A 34 4.95 -2.61 4.96
C LEU A 34 3.98 -1.48 4.55
N GLY A 35 4.53 -0.37 4.02
CA GLY A 35 3.79 0.67 3.31
C GLY A 35 3.22 1.85 4.10
N THR A 36 3.10 1.78 5.44
CA THR A 36 2.34 2.80 6.21
C THR A 36 3.02 3.32 7.48
N HIS A 37 4.35 3.31 7.56
CA HIS A 37 5.05 3.91 8.69
C HIS A 37 4.76 5.42 8.81
N LYS A 38 3.77 5.78 9.65
CA LYS A 38 3.25 7.15 9.84
C LYS A 38 4.37 8.16 10.10
N ARG A 39 5.32 7.80 10.97
CA ARG A 39 6.49 8.64 11.31
C ARG A 39 7.38 8.90 10.09
N ALA A 40 7.73 7.85 9.35
CA ALA A 40 8.61 7.96 8.19
C ALA A 40 7.94 8.73 7.05
N LYS A 41 6.65 8.49 6.80
CA LYS A 41 5.88 9.19 5.77
C LYS A 41 5.76 10.69 6.08
N ARG A 42 5.48 11.06 7.33
CA ARG A 42 5.45 12.47 7.78
C ARG A 42 6.79 13.16 7.52
N LYS A 43 7.92 12.53 7.92
CA LYS A 43 9.25 13.10 7.68
C LYS A 43 9.59 13.21 6.20
N ARG A 44 9.20 12.24 5.39
CA ARG A 44 9.36 12.31 3.93
C ARG A 44 8.58 13.48 3.34
N GLU A 45 7.34 13.70 3.77
CA GLU A 45 6.50 14.81 3.31
C GLU A 45 7.06 16.18 3.72
N GLU A 46 7.50 16.33 4.98
CA GLU A 46 8.18 17.54 5.47
C GLU A 46 9.41 17.89 4.61
N MET A 47 10.30 16.93 4.40
CA MET A 47 11.53 17.13 3.61
C MET A 47 11.21 17.46 2.14
N SER A 48 10.24 16.75 1.55
CA SER A 48 9.76 17.05 0.19
C SER A 48 9.24 18.48 0.07
N ASN A 49 8.52 18.98 1.08
CA ASN A 49 7.98 20.33 1.09
C ASN A 49 9.08 21.39 1.18
N VAL A 50 10.11 21.17 2.01
CA VAL A 50 11.27 22.07 2.09
C VAL A 50 12.01 22.13 0.75
N LEU A 51 12.29 20.97 0.14
CA LEU A 51 12.96 20.90 -1.16
C LEU A 51 12.12 21.50 -2.30
N ARG A 52 10.79 21.47 -2.21
CA ARG A 52 9.91 22.18 -3.16
C ARG A 52 10.02 23.69 -2.98
N LYS A 53 9.96 24.20 -1.74
CA LYS A 53 10.09 25.64 -1.44
C LYS A 53 11.44 26.22 -1.88
N MET A 54 12.52 25.49 -1.63
CA MET A 54 13.87 25.89 -2.08
C MET A 54 13.96 25.95 -3.62
N ARG A 55 13.34 24.99 -4.33
CA ARG A 55 13.31 24.98 -5.80
C ARG A 55 12.43 26.09 -6.38
N SER A 56 11.31 26.45 -5.76
CA SER A 56 10.45 27.54 -6.25
C SER A 56 11.07 28.92 -6.05
N ALA A 57 11.83 29.14 -4.97
CA ALA A 57 12.51 30.41 -4.73
C ALA A 57 13.60 30.69 -5.79
N GLY A 58 14.43 29.69 -6.11
CA GLY A 58 15.54 29.85 -7.08
C GLY A 58 15.13 30.01 -8.56
N VAL A 59 13.87 29.77 -8.91
CA VAL A 59 13.36 30.01 -10.29
C VAL A 59 12.91 31.46 -10.48
N SER A 60 12.51 32.15 -9.40
CA SER A 60 12.01 33.53 -9.47
C SER A 60 13.10 34.59 -9.67
N GLU A 61 14.34 34.31 -9.26
CA GLU A 61 15.48 35.23 -9.45
C GLU A 61 16.11 35.17 -10.84
N LYS A 62 15.94 34.06 -11.59
CA LYS A 62 16.50 33.91 -12.95
C LYS A 62 15.61 34.47 -14.06
N LYS A 63 14.48 35.11 -13.73
CA LYS A 63 13.50 35.62 -14.71
C LYS A 63 13.25 37.13 -14.63
N LYS A 64 14.20 37.88 -14.07
CA LYS A 64 14.24 39.35 -14.15
C LYS A 64 15.40 39.79 -15.01
#